data_AF-A0A914CSQ8-F1
#
_entry.id   AF-A0A914CSQ8-F1
#
_cell.length_a   1.000
_cell.length_b   1.000
_cell.length_c   1.000
_cell.angle_alpha   90.00
_cell.angle_beta   90.00
_cell.angle_gamma   90.00
#
_symmetry.space_group_name_H-M   'P 1'
#
loop_
_entity.id
_entity.type
_entity.pdbx_description
1 polymer ?
#
loop_
_entity_poly.entity_id
_entity_poly.type
_entity_poly.pdbx_seq_one_letter_code
_entity_poly.pdbx_strand_id
1 'polypeptide(L)'
;MKENKVSEALIGLSLKDDQINWKWDDNSEVDYINWNKNEPNNVMSSEYLVEMLKHGRWNDVPNEHNRVAICQILCEDNILPSEDPNKWKKYDPEDQEEAKLLLGEILVVNQTEN
;
A
#
# COMPACT_ATOMS: atom_id res chain seq x y z
N MET A 1 -7.44 9.92 -27.00
CA MET A 1 -6.63 9.48 -25.84
C MET A 1 -7.57 9.37 -24.66
N LYS A 2 -7.73 8.21 -24.03
CA LYS A 2 -8.51 8.10 -22.79
C LYS A 2 -7.57 8.50 -21.66
N GLU A 3 -7.89 9.59 -20.96
CA GLU A 3 -7.19 9.92 -19.71
C GLU A 3 -7.50 8.81 -18.70
N ASN A 4 -6.47 8.06 -18.29
CA ASN A 4 -6.57 7.18 -17.13
C ASN A 4 -6.57 8.09 -15.89
N LYS A 5 -7.74 8.60 -15.51
CA LYS A 5 -7.92 9.31 -14.25
C LYS A 5 -7.84 8.27 -13.14
N VAL A 6 -6.74 8.29 -12.39
CA VAL A 6 -6.69 7.66 -11.07
C VAL A 6 -7.67 8.43 -10.18
N SER A 7 -8.74 7.77 -9.76
CA SER A 7 -9.76 8.35 -8.88
C SER A 7 -9.51 8.00 -7.40
N GLU A 8 -8.88 6.86 -7.14
CA GLU A 8 -8.55 6.34 -5.81
C GLU A 8 -7.23 5.54 -5.86
N ALA A 9 -6.53 5.48 -4.72
CA ALA A 9 -5.31 4.69 -4.59
C ALA A 9 -5.18 4.08 -3.19
N LEU A 10 -4.67 2.84 -3.12
CA LEU A 10 -4.32 2.20 -1.86
C LEU A 10 -3.20 2.97 -1.15
N ILE A 11 -3.31 3.03 0.17
CA ILE A 11 -2.28 3.53 1.08
C ILE A 11 -1.87 2.40 2.04
N GLY A 12 -0.72 2.53 2.70
CA GLY A 12 -0.17 1.47 3.55
C GLY A 12 -0.90 1.21 4.88
N LEU A 13 -2.11 1.76 5.09
CA LEU A 13 -2.89 1.51 6.30
C LEU A 13 -3.78 0.28 6.07
N SER A 14 -3.74 -0.69 6.97
CA SER A 14 -4.59 -1.89 6.89
C SER A 14 -4.90 -2.47 8.27
N LEU A 15 -5.95 -3.27 8.35
CA LEU A 15 -6.19 -4.17 9.48
C LEU A 15 -5.32 -5.42 9.27
N LYS A 16 -4.30 -5.61 10.09
CA LYS A 16 -3.40 -6.79 10.06
C LYS A 16 -3.98 -7.96 10.86
N ASP A 17 -3.25 -9.08 10.90
CA ASP A 17 -3.60 -10.43 11.41
C ASP A 17 -4.53 -10.56 12.64
N ASP A 18 -4.58 -9.56 13.52
CA ASP A 18 -5.47 -9.56 14.69
C ASP A 18 -6.87 -8.95 14.40
N GLN A 19 -7.02 -8.22 13.29
CA GLN A 19 -8.19 -7.41 12.93
C GLN A 19 -8.65 -6.46 14.05
N ILE A 20 -7.76 -6.12 14.99
CA ILE A 20 -8.09 -5.28 16.14
C ILE A 20 -7.72 -3.82 15.88
N ASN A 21 -6.56 -3.58 15.26
CA ASN A 21 -6.03 -2.23 15.09
C ASN A 21 -5.55 -1.97 13.65
N TRP A 22 -5.80 -0.75 13.17
CA TRP A 22 -5.17 -0.21 11.97
C TRP A 22 -3.67 -0.07 12.20
N LYS A 23 -2.87 -0.51 11.22
CA LYS A 23 -1.41 -0.45 11.27
C LYS A 23 -0.88 0.01 9.91
N TRP A 24 0.12 0.90 9.93
CA TRP A 24 0.90 1.25 8.75
C TRP A 24 1.88 0.13 8.41
N ASP A 25 2.11 -0.10 7.12
CA ASP A 25 3.06 -1.09 6.61
C ASP A 25 4.53 -0.78 7.00
N ASP A 26 4.85 0.47 7.33
CA ASP A 26 6.18 0.85 7.82
C ASP A 26 6.33 0.74 9.35
N ASN A 27 5.31 0.21 10.04
CA ASN A 27 5.23 0.11 11.50
C ASN A 27 5.27 1.45 12.25
N SER A 28 5.08 2.58 11.56
CA SER A 28 4.88 3.87 12.23
C SER A 28 3.60 3.86 13.09
N GLU A 29 3.58 4.70 14.12
CA GLU A 29 2.39 4.86 14.95
C GLU A 29 1.24 5.49 14.14
N VAL A 30 0.02 5.01 14.34
CA VAL A 30 -1.18 5.63 13.75
C VAL A 30 -1.58 6.84 14.61
N ASP A 31 -0.98 7.99 14.34
CA ASP A 31 -1.23 9.26 15.03
C ASP A 31 -2.16 10.21 14.26
N TYR A 32 -2.45 9.89 13.00
CA TYR A 32 -3.30 10.64 12.09
C TYR A 32 -4.35 9.74 11.45
N ILE A 33 -5.60 10.23 11.42
CA ILE A 33 -6.71 9.59 10.70
C ILE A 33 -7.48 10.60 9.85
N ASN A 34 -7.89 10.19 8.64
CA ASN A 34 -8.64 11.05 7.72
C ASN A 34 -9.81 10.35 7.03
N TRP A 35 -10.54 9.53 7.77
CA TRP A 35 -11.71 8.81 7.28
C TRP A 35 -12.72 9.73 6.58
N ASN A 36 -13.29 9.22 5.50
CA ASN A 36 -14.44 9.83 4.87
C ASN A 36 -15.66 9.74 5.81
N LYS A 37 -16.69 10.52 5.50
CA LYS A 37 -17.92 10.48 6.29
C LYS A 37 -18.50 9.05 6.26
N ASN A 38 -18.74 8.50 7.45
CA ASN A 38 -19.24 7.15 7.72
C ASN A 38 -18.20 6.03 7.60
N GLU A 39 -16.92 6.35 7.40
CA GLU A 39 -15.84 5.36 7.36
C GLU A 39 -15.03 5.32 8.67
N PRO A 40 -14.38 4.19 8.99
CA PRO A 40 -14.47 2.91 8.29
C PRO A 40 -15.80 2.19 8.59
N ASN A 41 -16.39 1.54 7.61
CA ASN A 41 -17.72 0.91 7.73
C ASN A 41 -17.69 -0.63 7.69
N ASN A 42 -16.56 -1.22 7.29
CA ASN A 42 -16.31 -2.65 7.15
C ASN A 42 -17.47 -3.41 6.50
N VAL A 43 -17.87 -3.02 5.28
CA VAL A 43 -18.97 -3.64 4.56
C VAL A 43 -18.77 -5.15 4.46
N MET A 44 -19.81 -5.89 4.85
CA MET A 44 -19.85 -7.36 4.89
C MET A 44 -18.73 -7.99 5.73
N SER A 45 -18.12 -7.25 6.65
CA SER A 45 -16.97 -7.70 7.44
C SER A 45 -15.81 -8.17 6.56
N SER A 46 -15.53 -7.44 5.48
CA SER A 46 -14.57 -7.87 4.44
C SER A 46 -13.58 -6.79 4.01
N GLU A 47 -13.59 -5.61 4.64
CA GLU A 47 -12.80 -4.46 4.24
C GLU A 47 -11.63 -4.23 5.19
N TYR A 48 -10.43 -4.60 4.74
CA TYR A 48 -9.22 -4.63 5.57
C TYR A 48 -8.09 -3.75 5.03
N LEU A 49 -8.24 -3.19 3.82
CA LEU A 49 -7.29 -2.23 3.24
C LEU A 49 -7.87 -0.82 3.28
N VAL A 50 -7.01 0.18 3.15
CA VAL A 50 -7.43 1.58 3.07
C VAL A 50 -7.05 2.18 1.73
N GLU A 51 -7.98 2.89 1.12
CA GLU A 51 -7.72 3.73 -0.04
C GLU A 51 -7.93 5.21 0.27
N MET A 52 -7.15 6.06 -0.40
CA MET A 52 -7.34 7.50 -0.43
C MET A 52 -8.17 7.88 -1.65
N LEU A 53 -9.30 8.55 -1.39
CA LEU A 53 -10.17 9.13 -2.41
C LEU A 53 -9.55 10.38 -3.02
N LYS A 54 -10.00 10.79 -4.21
CA LYS A 54 -9.53 12.00 -4.90
C LYS A 54 -9.48 13.28 -4.04
N HIS A 55 -10.35 13.40 -3.04
CA HIS A 55 -10.41 14.54 -2.12
C HIS A 55 -9.61 14.33 -0.81
N GLY A 56 -8.74 13.32 -0.77
CA GLY A 56 -7.79 13.05 0.32
C GLY A 56 -8.37 12.31 1.53
N ARG A 57 -9.69 12.04 1.57
CA ARG A 57 -10.30 11.26 2.64
C ARG A 57 -10.17 9.76 2.37
N TRP A 58 -10.34 8.96 3.41
CA TRP A 58 -10.07 7.53 3.35
C TRP A 58 -11.34 6.69 3.37
N ASN A 59 -11.26 5.52 2.74
CA ASN A 59 -12.28 4.50 2.71
C ASN A 59 -11.62 3.15 3.00
N ASP A 60 -12.23 2.29 3.81
CA ASP A 60 -11.84 0.89 3.89
C ASP A 60 -12.42 0.12 2.70
N VAL A 61 -11.64 -0.82 2.17
CA VAL A 61 -12.03 -1.63 1.00
C VAL A 61 -11.60 -3.08 1.18
N PRO A 62 -12.23 -4.03 0.46
CA PRO A 62 -11.83 -5.42 0.51
C PRO A 62 -10.41 -5.62 -0.01
N ASN A 63 -9.81 -6.75 0.37
CA ASN A 63 -8.49 -7.18 -0.11
C ASN A 63 -8.43 -7.44 -1.63
N GLU A 64 -9.50 -7.18 -2.38
CA GLU A 64 -9.64 -7.56 -3.78
C GLU A 64 -9.57 -6.39 -4.79
N HIS A 65 -8.99 -6.76 -5.94
CA HIS A 65 -8.95 -6.10 -7.25
C HIS A 65 -7.83 -5.09 -7.54
N ASN A 66 -7.49 -5.01 -8.83
CA ASN A 66 -6.48 -4.15 -9.47
C ASN A 66 -6.64 -2.68 -9.07
N ARG A 67 -6.02 -2.27 -7.96
CA ARG A 67 -5.94 -0.87 -7.53
C ARG A 67 -4.52 -0.36 -7.71
N VAL A 68 -4.41 0.92 -8.04
CA VAL A 68 -3.13 1.60 -7.95
C VAL A 68 -2.82 1.88 -6.49
N ALA A 69 -1.54 1.99 -6.15
CA ALA A 69 -1.07 2.26 -4.80
C ALA A 69 -0.12 3.46 -4.78
N ILE A 70 -0.06 4.13 -3.64
CA ILE A 70 0.94 5.16 -3.35
C ILE A 70 2.02 4.52 -2.49
N CYS A 71 3.27 4.58 -2.95
CA CYS A 71 4.42 4.07 -2.21
C CYS A 71 5.18 5.23 -1.55
N GLN A 72 5.56 5.03 -0.29
CA GLN A 72 6.51 5.88 0.42
C GLN A 72 7.87 5.19 0.44
N ILE A 73 8.94 5.94 0.13
CA ILE A 73 10.32 5.47 0.20
C ILE A 73 11.06 6.45 1.11
N LEU A 74 11.74 5.94 2.14
CA LEU A 74 12.51 6.76 3.07
C LEU A 74 13.76 7.30 2.38
N CYS A 75 14.09 8.56 2.63
CA CYS A 75 15.26 9.21 2.04
C CYS A 75 16.59 8.79 2.69
N GLU A 76 16.55 8.08 3.83
CA GLU A 76 17.73 7.75 4.65
C GLU A 76 18.47 6.49 4.19
N ASP A 77 17.81 5.62 3.45
CA ASP A 77 18.48 4.66 2.61
C ASP A 77 19.00 5.45 1.40
N ASN A 78 20.29 5.36 1.04
CA ASN A 78 20.89 6.01 -0.14
C ASN A 78 20.33 5.47 -1.49
N ILE A 79 19.03 5.20 -1.54
CA ILE A 79 18.23 4.70 -2.65
C ILE A 79 17.19 5.79 -2.97
N LEU A 80 17.65 7.00 -3.30
CA LEU A 80 16.77 7.88 -4.06
C LEU A 80 16.45 7.16 -5.38
N PRO A 81 15.15 7.02 -5.75
CA PRO A 81 14.83 6.56 -7.09
C PRO A 81 15.48 7.53 -8.05
N SER A 82 16.42 7.01 -8.85
CA SER A 82 17.12 7.80 -9.86
C SER A 82 16.12 8.64 -10.65
N GLU A 83 16.41 9.94 -10.79
CA GLU A 83 15.62 10.85 -11.65
C GLU A 83 15.52 10.34 -13.11
N ASP A 84 16.40 9.41 -13.51
CA ASP A 84 16.29 8.66 -14.74
C ASP A 84 15.37 7.42 -14.58
N PRO A 85 14.15 7.42 -15.18
CA PRO A 85 13.22 6.30 -15.15
C PRO A 85 13.73 5.01 -15.80
N ASN A 86 14.84 5.05 -16.55
CA ASN A 86 15.45 3.87 -17.17
C ASN A 86 16.45 3.16 -16.25
N LYS A 87 16.82 3.75 -15.11
CA LYS A 87 17.62 3.06 -14.08
C LYS A 87 16.76 2.22 -13.13
N TRP A 88 15.44 2.28 -13.29
CA TRP A 88 14.51 1.46 -12.54
C TRP A 88 14.61 0.07 -13.12
N LYS A 89 15.34 -0.82 -12.44
CA LYS A 89 15.27 -2.24 -12.75
C LYS A 89 13.83 -2.68 -12.50
N LYS A 90 13.25 -3.40 -13.45
CA LYS A 90 11.98 -4.08 -13.21
C LYS A 90 12.20 -5.06 -12.06
N TYR A 91 11.29 -5.07 -11.10
CA TYR A 91 11.29 -6.05 -10.01
C TYR A 91 11.47 -7.46 -10.59
N ASP A 92 12.54 -8.12 -10.16
CA ASP A 92 12.83 -9.51 -10.47
C ASP A 92 12.51 -10.35 -9.23
N PRO A 93 11.46 -11.19 -9.25
CA PRO A 93 11.08 -12.00 -8.10
C PRO A 93 12.12 -13.06 -7.71
N GLU A 94 13.16 -13.30 -8.53
CA GLU A 94 14.24 -14.25 -8.24
C GLU A 94 15.46 -13.59 -7.54
N ASP A 95 15.55 -12.26 -7.53
CA ASP A 95 16.63 -11.52 -6.86
C ASP A 95 16.25 -11.14 -5.41
N GLN A 96 16.56 -12.05 -4.49
CA GLN A 96 16.16 -11.93 -3.08
C GLN A 96 16.95 -10.88 -2.28
N GLU A 97 18.05 -10.34 -2.82
CA GLU A 97 18.90 -9.37 -2.11
C GLU A 97 18.39 -7.93 -2.31
N GLU A 98 17.95 -7.57 -3.53
CA GLU A 98 17.30 -6.27 -3.80
C GLU A 98 15.89 -6.17 -3.18
N ALA A 99 15.14 -7.29 -3.12
CA ALA A 99 13.82 -7.32 -2.48
C ALA A 99 13.86 -6.97 -0.99
N LYS A 100 14.96 -7.31 -0.30
CA LYS A 100 15.18 -6.97 1.12
C LYS A 100 15.58 -5.52 1.36
N LEU A 101 16.17 -4.86 0.37
CA LEU A 101 16.67 -3.49 0.50
C LEU A 101 15.60 -2.45 0.16
N LEU A 102 14.67 -2.78 -0.75
CA LEU A 102 13.54 -1.93 -1.13
C LEU A 102 12.31 -2.11 -0.25
N LEU A 103 12.23 -3.24 0.47
CA LEU A 103 11.18 -3.53 1.42
C LEU A 103 11.84 -3.70 2.78
N GLY A 104 11.90 -2.61 3.56
CA GLY A 104 11.98 -2.74 5.01
C GLY A 104 10.95 -3.80 5.42
N GLU A 105 11.45 -4.93 5.91
CA GLU A 105 10.81 -6.24 5.90
C GLU A 105 9.27 -6.24 6.06
N ILE A 106 8.54 -6.46 4.95
CA ILE A 106 7.25 -7.16 4.98
C ILE A 106 7.25 -8.20 3.85
N LEU A 107 7.40 -9.45 4.27
CA LEU A 107 7.07 -10.64 3.50
C LEU A 107 5.55 -10.65 3.21
N VAL A 108 5.13 -10.23 2.03
CA VAL A 108 3.86 -10.73 1.45
C VAL A 108 4.21 -11.96 0.63
N VAL A 109 4.24 -13.12 1.30
CA VAL A 109 4.27 -14.41 0.60
C VAL A 109 2.85 -14.72 0.15
N ASN A 110 2.47 -14.29 -1.05
CA ASN A 110 1.34 -14.92 -1.73
C ASN A 110 1.79 -16.31 -2.18
N GLN A 111 1.43 -17.34 -1.42
CA GLN A 111 1.58 -18.72 -1.84
C GLN A 111 0.68 -18.97 -3.05
N THR A 112 1.28 -19.31 -4.17
CA THR A 112 0.58 -19.91 -5.31
C THR A 112 0.27 -21.37 -5.00
N GLU A 113 -1.02 -21.69 -4.99
CA GLU A 113 -1.71 -22.94 -5.35
C GLU A 113 -1.17 -24.30 -4.83
N ASN A 114 -1.94 -24.90 -3.92
CA ASN A 114 -2.70 -26.15 -4.17
C ASN A 114 -3.84 -26.30 -3.14
#